data_AF-A0AA87IIR6-F1
#
_entry.id   AF-A0AA87IIR6-F1
#
_cell.length_a   1.000
_cell.length_b   1.000
_cell.length_c   1.000
_cell.angle_alpha   90.00
_cell.angle_beta   90.00
_cell.angle_gamma   90.00
#
_symmetry.space_group_name_H-M   'P 1'
#
loop_
_entity.id
_entity.type
_entity.pdbx_description
1 polymer ?
#
loop_
_entity_poly.entity_id
_entity_poly.type
_entity_poly.pdbx_seq_one_letter_code
_entity_poly.pdbx_strand_id
1 'polypeptide(L)' 'KHPPSIAYYKRKREQGTHHNAAVICLARRRCDVIYSMLKNGVLYQEPVLVA' A
#
# COMPACT_ATOMS: atom_id res chain seq x y z
N LYS A 1 10.40 -4.45 6.77
CA LYS A 1 8.95 -4.14 6.94
C LYS A 1 8.69 -2.78 6.31
N HIS A 2 7.94 -2.69 5.19
CA HIS A 2 7.81 -1.43 4.40
C HIS A 2 7.04 -0.33 5.15
N PRO A 3 7.66 0.82 5.51
CA PRO A 3 7.02 1.83 6.36
C PRO A 3 5.70 2.40 5.79
N PRO A 4 5.59 2.73 4.49
CA PRO A 4 4.32 3.20 3.91
C PRO A 4 3.20 2.14 3.91
N SER A 5 3.53 0.85 3.95
CA SER A 5 2.51 -0.22 4.07
C SER A 5 1.94 -0.26 5.48
N ILE A 6 2.79 -0.07 6.49
CA ILE A 6 2.41 -0.08 7.90
C ILE A 6 1.55 1.14 8.22
N ALA A 7 1.97 2.33 7.78
CA ALA A 7 1.20 3.56 7.96
C ALA A 7 -0.21 3.45 7.34
N TYR A 8 -0.31 2.91 6.13
CA TYR A 8 -1.61 2.69 5.48
C TYR A 8 -2.49 1.70 6.24
N TYR A 9 -1.92 0.57 6.69
CA TYR A 9 -2.66 -0.41 7.50
C TYR A 9 -3.15 0.19 8.82
N LYS A 10 -2.30 0.93 9.53
CA LYS A 10 -2.67 1.62 10.78
C LYS A 10 -3.80 2.60 10.55
N ARG A 11 -3.69 3.47 9.54
CA ARG A 11 -4.75 4.40 9.15
C ARG A 11 -6.08 3.68 8.87
N LYS A 12 -6.04 2.52 8.21
CA LYS A 12 -7.26 1.71 7.97
C LYS A 12 -7.84 1.12 9.26
N ARG A 13 -7.00 0.69 10.20
CA ARG A 13 -7.43 0.22 11.52
C ARG A 13 -8.02 1.33 12.38
N GLU A 14 -7.44 2.53 12.33
CA GLU A 14 -7.94 3.74 13.01
C GLU A 14 -9.28 4.20 12.45
N GLN A 15 -9.54 3.98 11.15
CA GLN A 15 -10.83 4.21 10.50
C GLN A 15 -11.92 3.19 10.91
N GLY A 16 -11.68 2.34 11.91
CA GLY A 16 -12.63 1.31 12.35
C GLY A 16 -12.76 0.13 11.38
N THR A 17 -11.92 0.03 10.35
CA THR A 17 -11.97 -1.10 9.41
C THR A 17 -11.49 -2.38 10.10
N HIS A 18 -12.27 -3.47 9.99
CA HIS A 18 -11.87 -4.78 10.50
C HIS A 18 -10.51 -5.21 9.93
N HIS A 19 -9.74 -5.98 10.72
CA HIS A 19 -8.40 -6.41 10.35
C HIS A 19 -8.33 -7.03 8.93
N ASN A 20 -9.20 -7.99 8.63
CA ASN A 20 -9.22 -8.68 7.34
C ASN A 20 -9.45 -7.71 6.17
N ALA A 21 -10.40 -6.78 6.33
CA ALA A 21 -10.66 -5.75 5.33
C ALA A 21 -9.47 -4.80 5.15
N ALA A 22 -8.80 -4.40 6.24
CA ALA A 22 -7.59 -3.57 6.16
C ALA A 22 -6.43 -4.28 5.44
N VAL A 23 -6.27 -5.60 5.65
CA VAL A 23 -5.28 -6.42 4.94
C VAL A 23 -5.62 -6.54 3.45
N ILE A 24 -6.88 -6.78 3.09
CA ILE A 24 -7.34 -6.83 1.69
C ILE A 24 -7.09 -5.49 0.99
N CYS A 25 -7.42 -4.36 1.63
CA CYS A 25 -7.11 -3.04 1.08
C CYS A 25 -5.60 -2.84 0.85
N LEU A 26 -4.77 -3.27 1.80
CA LEU A 26 -3.32 -3.19 1.65
C LEU A 26 -2.81 -4.07 0.50
N ALA A 27 -3.32 -5.30 0.37
CA ALA A 27 -2.97 -6.20 -0.71
C ALA A 27 -3.35 -5.62 -2.07
N ARG A 28 -4.58 -5.09 -2.20
CA ARG A 28 -5.06 -4.45 -3.44
C ARG A 28 -4.16 -3.28 -3.85
N ARG A 29 -3.83 -2.40 -2.90
CA ARG A 29 -2.91 -1.28 -3.15
C ARG A 29 -1.54 -1.74 -3.65
N ARG A 30 -1.03 -2.89 -3.19
CA ARG A 30 0.24 -3.46 -3.67
C ARG A 30 0.11 -4.03 -5.07
N CYS A 31 -1.01 -4.68 -5.38
CA CYS A 31 -1.29 -5.15 -6.74
C CYS A 31 -1.34 -3.97 -7.72
N ASP A 32 -1.91 -2.83 -7.32
CA ASP A 32 -1.95 -1.62 -8.17
C ASP A 32 -0.53 -1.11 -8.50
N VAL A 33 0.39 -1.16 -7.54
CA VAL A 33 1.81 -0.80 -7.76
C VAL A 33 2.47 -1.76 -8.76
N ILE A 34 2.31 -3.07 -8.56
CA ILE A 34 2.86 -4.08 -9.48
C ILE A 34 2.28 -3.89 -10.88
N TYR A 35 0.97 -3.67 -10.98
CA TYR A 35 0.31 -3.39 -12.26
C TYR A 35 0.91 -2.15 -12.94
N SER A 36 1.13 -1.06 -12.19
CA SER A 36 1.76 0.15 -12.73
C SER A 36 3.20 -0.07 -13.19
N MET A 37 3.98 -0.91 -12.47
CA MET A 37 5.34 -1.26 -12.85
C MET A 37 5.37 -2.01 -14.17
N LEU A 38 4.53 -3.05 -14.29
CA LEU A 38 4.41 -3.86 -15.51
C LEU A 38 3.89 -3.04 -16.69
N LYS A 39 2.88 -2.18 -16.45
CA LYS A 39 2.28 -1.33 -17.49
C LYS A 39 3.28 -0.34 -18.09
N ASN A 40 4.12 0.26 -17.25
CA ASN A 40 5.03 1.32 -17.68
C ASN A 40 6.46 0.81 -17.96
N GLY A 41 6.74 -0.48 -17.70
CA GLY A 41 8.09 -1.04 -17.82
C GLY A 41 9.10 -0.41 -16.86
N VAL A 42 8.62 0.10 -15.71
CA VAL A 42 9.46 0.81 -14.73
C VAL A 42 9.69 -0.05 -13.49
N LEU A 43 10.85 0.13 -12.88
CA LEU A 43 11.17 -0.49 -11.59
C LEU A 43 10.41 0.19 -10.46
N TYR A 44 10.30 -0.53 -9.34
CA TYR A 44 9.69 0.01 -8.13
C TYR A 44 10.47 1.23 -7.65
N GLN A 45 9.76 2.34 -7.43
CA GLN A 45 10.30 3.52 -6.78
C GLN A 45 9.62 3.67 -5.43
N GLU A 46 10.40 3.70 -4.36
CA GLU A 46 9.86 3.89 -3.02
C GLU A 46 9.26 5.31 -2.95
N PRO A 47 7.97 5.45 -2.61
CA PRO A 47 7.35 6.77 -2.54
C PRO A 47 8.06 7.58 -1.47
N VAL A 48 8.72 8.66 -1.90
CA VAL A 48 9.32 9.64 -1.00
C VAL A 48 8.16 10.22 -0.20
N LEU A 49 8.06 9.85 1.08
CA LEU A 49 7.13 10.48 2.00
C LEU A 49 7.61 11.92 2.17
N VAL A 50 7.04 12.85 1.38
CA VAL A 50 7.17 14.27 1.65
C VAL A 50 6.49 14.49 3.01
N ALA A 51 7.30 14.89 3.99
CA ALA A 51 6.91 15.11 5.37
C ALA A 51 5.91 16.26 5.50
#